data_AF-A0A074VZ71-F1
#
_entry.id   AF-A0A074VZ71-F1
#
_cell.length_a   1.000
_cell.length_b   1.000
_cell.length_c   1.000
_cell.angle_alpha   90.00
_cell.angle_beta   90.00
_cell.angle_gamma   90.00
#
_symmetry.space_group_name_H-M   'P 1'
#
loop_
_entity.id
_entity.type
_entity.pdbx_description
1 polymer ?
#
loop_
_entity_poly.entity_id
_entity_poly.type
_entity_poly.pdbx_seq_one_letter_code
_entity_poly.pdbx_strand_id
1 'polypeptide(L)'
;MSVVRAIALERKFVTLHADLSPDRRLHATGGQAKNLYSELMKNMSTRNKPDGNALTSVVEKFITQVQKEAESNDYSVEKVIHKRLTAISEMVGGYDFAKVIEIYWKASEEDNEHLKACAIKWLRAEYSTKTDARNDLGVRTIISDAFFYDALKIMSLFVRQAGYSGLLVNLDEMVNLYKLSNTQARKSNYEQILRILNDCLQGNAEYIGFLLGGTPEFLLDPYKGLYSYEALQTRLAENNFAKQADVIDYSSPALHLACLSPEELYILLKNLRHIYASGDSTKYLVPDDSLTAFLIHCNQTIGEAYFKTPRNTIKAFLDMLTVIEQHPEISWQQLLESLKIEEEKNSDMEIEIENDDNLTDFRL
;
A
#
# COMPACT_ATOMS: atom_id res chain seq x y z
N MET A 1 -7.11 0.99 4.46
CA MET A 1 -5.85 1.78 4.52
C MET A 1 -6.01 3.29 4.25
N SER A 2 -7.02 3.74 3.50
CA SER A 2 -7.22 5.16 3.14
C SER A 2 -7.30 6.13 4.32
N VAL A 3 -8.00 5.78 5.40
CA VAL A 3 -8.14 6.62 6.61
C VAL A 3 -6.80 6.88 7.28
N VAL A 4 -5.99 5.83 7.46
CA VAL A 4 -4.65 5.96 8.06
C VAL A 4 -3.77 6.89 7.21
N ARG A 5 -3.85 6.75 5.88
CA ARG A 5 -3.15 7.64 4.93
C ARG A 5 -3.56 9.10 5.13
N ALA A 6 -4.86 9.38 5.18
CA ALA A 6 -5.37 10.74 5.37
C ALA A 6 -4.88 11.36 6.69
N ILE A 7 -4.92 10.59 7.78
CA ILE A 7 -4.42 11.04 9.10
C ILE A 7 -2.90 11.30 9.05
N ALA A 8 -2.13 10.44 8.39
CA ALA A 8 -0.68 10.59 8.25
C ALA A 8 -0.32 11.88 7.49
N LEU A 9 -1.05 12.17 6.40
CA LEU A 9 -0.87 13.41 5.62
C LEU A 9 -1.11 14.67 6.48
N GLU A 10 -2.19 14.68 7.28
CA GLU A 10 -2.46 15.79 8.21
C GLU A 10 -1.38 15.94 9.29
N ARG A 11 -0.74 14.83 9.70
CA ARG A 11 0.41 14.81 10.62
C ARG A 11 1.76 15.10 9.94
N LYS A 12 1.76 15.62 8.70
CA LYS A 12 2.95 15.97 7.91
C LYS A 12 3.86 14.78 7.56
N PHE A 13 3.33 13.56 7.52
CA PHE A 13 4.06 12.42 6.95
C PHE A 13 3.97 12.44 5.42
N VAL A 14 4.99 11.88 4.77
CA VAL A 14 4.90 11.46 3.37
C VAL A 14 4.34 10.04 3.36
N THR A 15 3.39 9.76 2.48
CA THR A 15 2.78 8.42 2.38
C THR A 15 3.10 7.79 1.04
N LEU A 16 3.52 6.53 1.03
CA LEU A 16 3.67 5.69 -0.15
C LEU A 16 2.58 4.62 -0.13
N HIS A 17 1.99 4.28 -1.27
CA HIS A 17 1.02 3.21 -1.34
C HIS A 17 1.15 2.39 -2.63
N ALA A 18 1.04 1.07 -2.51
CA ALA A 18 1.00 0.17 -3.65
C ALA A 18 0.31 -1.15 -3.26
N ASP A 19 -0.37 -1.75 -4.23
CA ASP A 19 -0.90 -3.10 -4.12
C ASP A 19 0.15 -4.08 -4.62
N LEU A 20 0.36 -5.15 -3.87
CA LEU A 20 1.18 -6.26 -4.33
C LEU A 20 0.47 -7.00 -5.47
N SER A 21 1.27 -7.57 -6.35
CA SER A 21 0.79 -8.30 -7.52
C SER A 21 1.88 -9.29 -7.98
N PRO A 22 1.61 -10.18 -8.94
CA PRO A 22 2.64 -11.08 -9.46
C PRO A 22 3.90 -10.36 -9.95
N ASP A 23 3.79 -9.12 -10.45
CA ASP A 23 4.87 -8.26 -10.92
C ASP A 23 5.43 -7.28 -9.87
N ARG A 24 4.83 -7.19 -8.67
CA ARG A 24 5.25 -6.30 -7.57
C ARG A 24 5.30 -7.05 -6.24
N ARG A 25 6.51 -7.33 -5.76
CA ARG A 25 6.76 -8.13 -4.55
C ARG A 25 7.90 -7.53 -3.73
N LEU A 26 8.04 -7.91 -2.48
CA LEU A 26 9.06 -7.35 -1.57
C LEU A 26 10.47 -7.87 -1.85
N HIS A 27 10.56 -9.10 -2.34
CA HIS A 27 11.80 -9.74 -2.72
C HIS A 27 11.65 -10.48 -4.05
N ALA A 28 12.57 -10.20 -4.98
CA ALA A 28 12.69 -10.91 -6.25
C ALA A 28 14.09 -10.74 -6.84
N THR A 29 14.32 -11.34 -8.01
CA THR A 29 15.54 -11.17 -8.81
C THR A 29 15.26 -10.74 -10.26
N GLY A 30 13.97 -10.63 -10.63
CA GLY A 30 13.50 -10.37 -11.99
C GLY A 30 12.96 -8.96 -12.23
N GLY A 31 13.19 -8.01 -11.31
CA GLY A 31 12.71 -6.64 -11.38
C GLY A 31 11.44 -6.35 -10.59
N GLN A 32 10.81 -7.35 -9.97
CA GLN A 32 9.51 -7.17 -9.31
C GLN A 32 9.59 -6.28 -8.05
N ALA A 33 10.69 -6.33 -7.31
CA ALA A 33 10.86 -5.47 -6.13
C ALA A 33 11.24 -4.04 -6.55
N LYS A 34 12.02 -3.88 -7.62
CA LYS A 34 12.24 -2.60 -8.29
C LYS A 34 10.92 -2.00 -8.78
N ASN A 35 10.04 -2.79 -9.41
CA ASN A 35 8.74 -2.33 -9.88
C ASN A 35 7.86 -1.87 -8.72
N LEU A 36 7.86 -2.62 -7.60
CA LEU A 36 7.17 -2.19 -6.38
C LEU A 36 7.71 -0.84 -5.88
N TYR A 37 9.04 -0.66 -5.82
CA TYR A 37 9.63 0.63 -5.46
C TYR A 37 9.16 1.76 -6.38
N SER A 38 9.20 1.52 -7.69
CA SER A 38 8.83 2.51 -8.70
C SER A 38 7.37 2.94 -8.54
N GLU A 39 6.47 1.99 -8.34
CA GLU A 39 5.05 2.28 -8.09
C GLU A 39 4.86 3.05 -6.77
N LEU A 40 5.59 2.69 -5.71
CA LEU A 40 5.58 3.44 -4.45
C LEU A 40 6.03 4.90 -4.64
N MET A 41 7.07 5.14 -5.45
CA MET A 41 7.57 6.50 -5.73
C MET A 41 6.60 7.32 -6.58
N LYS A 42 5.96 6.67 -7.56
CA LYS A 42 4.89 7.28 -8.37
C LYS A 42 3.68 7.65 -7.51
N ASN A 43 3.32 6.80 -6.55
CA ASN A 43 2.18 6.99 -5.64
C ASN A 43 2.53 7.77 -4.37
N MET A 44 3.76 8.28 -4.28
CA MET A 44 4.20 9.13 -3.17
C MET A 44 3.30 10.35 -3.07
N SER A 45 2.74 10.57 -1.89
CA SER A 45 1.77 11.62 -1.62
C SER A 45 2.18 12.47 -0.42
N THR A 46 1.82 13.75 -0.47
CA THR A 46 2.01 14.71 0.63
C THR A 46 0.70 15.45 0.85
N ARG A 47 0.57 16.19 1.95
CA ARG A 47 -0.66 16.95 2.24
C ARG A 47 -1.06 17.90 1.09
N ASN A 48 -0.09 18.51 0.44
CA ASN A 48 -0.32 19.45 -0.67
C ASN A 48 -0.50 18.75 -2.02
N LYS A 49 -0.26 17.44 -2.08
CA LYS A 49 -0.38 16.62 -3.29
C LYS A 49 -0.83 15.20 -2.91
N PRO A 50 -2.12 15.02 -2.54
CA PRO A 50 -2.65 13.77 -2.01
C PRO A 50 -2.84 12.68 -3.07
N ASP A 51 -2.89 13.05 -4.35
CA ASP A 51 -3.17 12.16 -5.48
C ASP A 51 -1.92 11.51 -6.10
N GLY A 52 -0.78 11.54 -5.39
CA GLY A 52 0.47 10.95 -5.86
C GLY A 52 1.43 11.92 -6.57
N ASN A 53 2.51 11.38 -7.13
CA ASN A 53 3.58 12.08 -7.85
C ASN A 53 4.23 13.23 -7.05
N ALA A 54 4.33 13.10 -5.72
CA ALA A 54 4.87 14.14 -4.85
C ALA A 54 6.40 14.12 -4.72
N LEU A 55 7.10 13.12 -5.28
CA LEU A 55 8.56 12.99 -5.17
C LEU A 55 9.31 14.26 -5.59
N THR A 56 8.99 14.83 -6.75
CA THR A 56 9.63 16.07 -7.22
C THR A 56 9.42 17.21 -6.21
N SER A 57 8.21 17.38 -5.70
CA SER A 57 7.89 18.41 -4.71
C SER A 57 8.60 18.19 -3.36
N VAL A 58 8.89 16.95 -2.99
CA VAL A 58 9.71 16.63 -1.80
C VAL A 58 11.17 17.06 -2.04
N VAL A 59 11.72 16.78 -3.22
CA VAL A 59 13.09 17.19 -3.59
C VAL A 59 13.21 18.70 -3.65
N GLU A 60 12.28 19.39 -4.33
CA GLU A 60 12.26 20.86 -4.43
C GLU A 60 12.14 21.52 -3.05
N LYS A 61 11.32 20.95 -2.16
CA LYS A 61 11.20 21.44 -0.78
C LYS A 61 12.51 21.30 -0.01
N PHE A 62 13.23 20.20 -0.17
CA PHE A 62 14.56 20.02 0.42
C PHE A 62 15.53 21.08 -0.10
N ILE A 63 15.63 21.26 -1.42
CA ILE A 63 16.53 22.24 -2.03
C ILE A 63 16.22 23.66 -1.55
N THR A 64 14.94 24.04 -1.49
CA THR A 64 14.52 25.35 -0.98
C THR A 64 14.96 25.57 0.48
N GLN A 65 14.93 24.53 1.33
CA GLN A 65 15.39 24.65 2.71
C GLN A 65 16.91 24.76 2.81
N VAL A 66 17.63 24.02 1.98
CA VAL A 66 19.10 24.09 1.90
C VAL A 66 19.54 25.48 1.44
N GLN A 67 18.93 26.04 0.40
CA GLN A 67 19.23 27.40 -0.08
C GLN A 67 19.02 28.44 1.04
N LYS A 68 17.90 28.37 1.75
CA LYS A 68 17.63 29.26 2.90
C LYS A 68 18.66 29.12 4.02
N GLU A 69 19.09 27.90 4.33
CA GLU A 69 20.14 27.66 5.33
C GLU A 69 21.50 28.18 4.86
N ALA A 70 21.83 28.00 3.58
CA ALA A 70 23.06 28.47 2.97
C ALA A 70 23.16 30.00 3.02
N GLU A 71 22.09 30.70 2.62
CA GLU A 71 21.98 32.16 2.71
C GLU A 71 22.10 32.67 4.15
N SER A 72 21.42 32.01 5.10
CA SER A 72 21.40 32.45 6.50
C SER A 72 22.75 32.28 7.21
N ASN A 73 23.58 31.33 6.78
CA ASN A 73 24.86 30.98 7.42
C ASN A 73 26.09 31.36 6.58
N ASP A 74 25.90 32.05 5.45
CA ASP A 74 26.96 32.42 4.49
C ASP A 74 27.80 31.21 4.04
N TYR A 75 27.13 30.10 3.73
CA TYR A 75 27.74 28.88 3.19
C TYR A 75 27.33 28.66 1.74
N SER A 76 28.12 27.89 1.00
CA SER A 76 27.66 27.39 -0.30
C SER A 76 26.54 26.36 -0.13
N VAL A 77 25.56 26.38 -1.05
CA VAL A 77 24.45 25.41 -1.07
C VAL A 77 24.98 23.98 -1.11
N GLU A 78 25.98 23.71 -1.94
CA GLU A 78 26.67 22.41 -2.04
C GLU A 78 27.18 21.90 -0.68
N LYS A 79 27.82 22.77 0.12
CA LYS A 79 28.31 22.41 1.45
C LYS A 79 27.16 22.04 2.40
N VAL A 80 26.04 22.73 2.32
CA VAL A 80 24.85 22.43 3.13
C VAL A 80 24.20 21.11 2.70
N ILE A 81 24.11 20.83 1.39
CA ILE A 81 23.61 19.54 0.87
C ILE A 81 24.47 18.40 1.41
N HIS A 82 25.80 18.47 1.25
CA HIS A 82 26.69 17.44 1.76
C HIS A 82 26.55 17.23 3.27
N LYS A 83 26.49 18.32 4.05
CA LYS A 83 26.29 18.26 5.49
C LYS A 83 24.97 17.56 5.87
N ARG A 84 23.85 17.93 5.24
CA ARG A 84 22.53 17.35 5.54
C ARG A 84 22.40 15.90 5.10
N LEU A 85 23.10 15.51 4.03
CA LEU A 85 23.06 14.15 3.46
C LEU A 85 24.22 13.27 3.93
N THR A 86 25.02 13.70 4.92
CA THR A 86 26.17 12.92 5.44
C THR A 86 25.71 11.56 5.96
N ALA A 87 24.74 11.51 6.89
CA ALA A 87 24.23 10.25 7.45
C ALA A 87 23.61 9.33 6.39
N ILE A 88 22.95 9.90 5.38
CA ILE A 88 22.43 9.15 4.25
C ILE A 88 23.57 8.54 3.44
N SER A 89 24.64 9.31 3.21
CA SER A 89 25.77 8.89 2.35
C SER A 89 26.56 7.71 2.94
N GLU A 90 26.52 7.53 4.25
CA GLU A 90 27.14 6.40 4.97
C GLU A 90 26.35 5.09 4.83
N MET A 91 25.09 5.15 4.39
CA MET A 91 24.25 3.98 4.16
C MET A 91 24.61 3.29 2.84
N VAL A 92 24.28 2.00 2.74
CA VAL A 92 24.40 1.23 1.49
C VAL A 92 23.63 1.95 0.39
N GLY A 93 24.30 2.29 -0.73
CA GLY A 93 23.69 3.02 -1.85
C GLY A 93 23.37 4.49 -1.61
N GLY A 94 23.65 5.02 -0.42
CA GLY A 94 23.35 6.40 -0.05
C GLY A 94 24.25 7.45 -0.70
N TYR A 95 25.51 7.10 -1.01
CA TYR A 95 26.42 7.99 -1.73
C TYR A 95 25.88 8.39 -3.11
N ASP A 96 25.42 7.41 -3.90
CA ASP A 96 24.82 7.69 -5.21
C ASP A 96 23.50 8.46 -5.05
N PHE A 97 22.69 8.18 -4.01
CA PHE A 97 21.49 8.96 -3.71
C PHE A 97 21.82 10.44 -3.46
N ALA A 98 22.79 10.72 -2.59
CA ALA A 98 23.21 12.08 -2.28
C ALA A 98 23.73 12.83 -3.53
N LYS A 99 24.51 12.13 -4.37
CA LYS A 99 24.97 12.65 -5.65
C LYS A 99 23.82 12.97 -6.60
N VAL A 100 22.78 12.14 -6.66
CA VAL A 100 21.59 12.43 -7.50
C VAL A 100 20.85 13.67 -7.03
N ILE A 101 20.73 13.91 -5.72
CA ILE A 101 20.14 15.14 -5.18
C ILE A 101 20.99 16.37 -5.52
N GLU A 102 22.32 16.26 -5.42
CA GLU A 102 23.25 17.32 -5.80
C GLU A 102 23.15 17.64 -7.30
N ILE A 103 23.05 16.63 -8.16
CA ILE A 103 22.84 16.80 -9.61
C ILE A 103 21.50 17.48 -9.89
N TYR A 104 20.42 17.07 -9.22
CA TYR A 104 19.13 17.72 -9.38
C TYR A 104 19.20 19.22 -9.02
N TRP A 105 19.91 19.57 -7.95
CA TRP A 105 20.12 20.96 -7.57
C TRP A 105 20.91 21.73 -8.63
N LYS A 106 22.09 21.23 -9.03
CA LYS A 106 22.92 21.88 -10.06
C LYS A 106 22.15 22.08 -11.37
N ALA A 107 21.41 21.06 -11.78
CA ALA A 107 20.54 21.12 -12.95
C ALA A 107 19.42 22.17 -12.80
N SER A 108 18.94 22.43 -11.58
CA SER A 108 17.94 23.48 -11.31
C SER A 108 18.52 24.89 -11.36
N GLU A 109 19.80 25.08 -11.01
CA GLU A 109 20.48 26.39 -11.15
C GLU A 109 20.81 26.69 -12.62
N GLU A 110 21.02 25.64 -13.42
CA GLU A 110 21.36 25.74 -14.84
C GLU A 110 20.13 25.68 -15.78
N ASP A 111 18.91 25.66 -15.24
CA ASP A 111 17.66 25.44 -15.99
C ASP A 111 17.69 24.19 -16.92
N ASN A 112 18.44 23.16 -16.53
CA ASN A 112 18.61 21.92 -17.27
C ASN A 112 17.51 20.89 -16.93
N GLU A 113 16.35 21.06 -17.57
CA GLU A 113 15.19 20.18 -17.36
C GLU A 113 15.47 18.71 -17.71
N HIS A 114 16.35 18.43 -18.66
CA HIS A 114 16.73 17.06 -19.00
C HIS A 114 17.44 16.37 -17.82
N LEU A 115 18.43 17.04 -17.22
CA LEU A 115 19.21 16.47 -16.13
C LEU A 115 18.38 16.35 -14.84
N LYS A 116 17.45 17.30 -14.59
CA LYS A 116 16.43 17.16 -13.53
C LYS A 116 15.57 15.91 -13.74
N ALA A 117 15.08 15.69 -14.97
CA ALA A 117 14.28 14.52 -15.29
C ALA A 117 15.07 13.21 -15.09
N CYS A 118 16.34 13.16 -15.49
CA CYS A 118 17.23 12.02 -15.24
C CYS A 118 17.41 11.74 -13.73
N ALA A 119 17.61 12.78 -12.91
CA ALA A 119 17.71 12.62 -11.47
C ALA A 119 16.41 12.06 -10.85
N ILE A 120 15.25 12.57 -11.24
CA ILE A 120 13.94 12.04 -10.79
C ILE A 120 13.74 10.60 -11.28
N LYS A 121 14.12 10.28 -12.52
CA LYS A 121 14.08 8.92 -13.07
C LYS A 121 14.91 7.95 -12.23
N TRP A 122 16.07 8.36 -11.73
CA TRP A 122 16.87 7.54 -10.81
C TRP A 122 16.18 7.35 -9.46
N LEU A 123 15.65 8.43 -8.87
CA LEU A 123 14.92 8.37 -7.59
C LEU A 123 13.63 7.53 -7.68
N ARG A 124 13.05 7.36 -8.88
CA ARG A 124 11.90 6.49 -9.14
C ARG A 124 12.26 5.05 -9.47
N ALA A 125 13.53 4.69 -9.45
CA ALA A 125 14.03 3.39 -9.90
C ALA A 125 13.66 3.06 -11.36
N GLU A 126 13.63 4.04 -12.26
CA GLU A 126 13.21 3.84 -13.66
C GLU A 126 14.37 3.49 -14.60
N TYR A 127 15.63 3.46 -14.12
CA TYR A 127 16.77 3.00 -14.90
C TYR A 127 16.86 1.47 -14.98
N SER A 128 16.92 0.93 -16.21
CA SER A 128 17.08 -0.51 -16.44
C SER A 128 18.52 -0.99 -16.28
N THR A 129 19.50 -0.17 -16.66
CA THR A 129 20.93 -0.53 -16.58
C THR A 129 21.75 0.49 -15.80
N LYS A 130 22.84 0.03 -15.19
CA LYS A 130 23.82 0.90 -14.53
C LYS A 130 24.58 1.78 -15.54
N THR A 131 24.72 1.31 -16.78
CA THR A 131 25.40 2.04 -17.85
C THR A 131 24.65 3.31 -18.19
N ASP A 132 23.33 3.23 -18.35
CA ASP A 132 22.50 4.40 -18.66
C ASP A 132 22.54 5.41 -17.52
N ALA A 133 22.38 4.97 -16.27
CA ALA A 133 22.47 5.84 -15.10
C ALA A 133 23.86 6.50 -14.96
N ARG A 134 24.93 5.78 -15.32
CA ARG A 134 26.29 6.32 -15.34
C ARG A 134 26.48 7.35 -16.44
N ASN A 135 25.92 7.14 -17.62
CA ASN A 135 26.03 8.08 -18.73
C ASN A 135 25.26 9.38 -18.43
N ASP A 136 24.06 9.25 -17.87
CA ASP A 136 23.19 10.41 -17.61
C ASP A 136 23.61 11.19 -16.35
N LEU A 137 24.02 10.49 -15.28
CA LEU A 137 24.22 11.08 -13.94
C LEU A 137 25.61 10.80 -13.33
N GLY A 138 26.45 9.99 -13.98
CA GLY A 138 27.75 9.62 -13.44
C GLY A 138 27.71 8.78 -12.15
N VAL A 139 26.56 8.18 -11.83
CA VAL A 139 26.39 7.29 -10.67
C VAL A 139 26.78 5.86 -10.99
N ARG A 140 27.13 5.05 -9.99
CA ARG A 140 27.60 3.66 -10.19
C ARG A 140 26.53 2.62 -9.96
N THR A 141 25.49 2.96 -9.22
CA THR A 141 24.41 2.07 -8.83
C THR A 141 23.06 2.56 -9.35
N ILE A 142 22.08 1.65 -9.34
CA ILE A 142 20.67 1.91 -9.60
C ILE A 142 19.87 1.24 -8.50
N ILE A 143 18.64 1.69 -8.29
CA ILE A 143 17.70 1.01 -7.41
C ILE A 143 17.21 -0.27 -8.10
N SER A 144 17.65 -1.41 -7.59
CA SER A 144 17.34 -2.76 -8.07
C SER A 144 16.57 -3.55 -7.01
N ASP A 145 16.17 -4.78 -7.34
CA ASP A 145 15.44 -5.64 -6.40
C ASP A 145 16.16 -5.83 -5.06
N ALA A 146 17.48 -6.07 -5.10
CA ALA A 146 18.30 -6.25 -3.91
C ALA A 146 18.40 -4.97 -3.05
N PHE A 147 18.12 -3.80 -3.64
CA PHE A 147 18.23 -2.51 -2.98
C PHE A 147 16.88 -1.92 -2.54
N PHE A 148 15.75 -2.60 -2.86
CA PHE A 148 14.39 -2.12 -2.57
C PHE A 148 14.22 -1.55 -1.16
N TYR A 149 14.55 -2.34 -0.14
CA TYR A 149 14.29 -1.96 1.24
C TYR A 149 15.29 -0.93 1.78
N ASP A 150 16.56 -1.06 1.41
CA ASP A 150 17.58 -0.07 1.80
C ASP A 150 17.32 1.30 1.15
N ALA A 151 16.79 1.33 -0.08
CA ALA A 151 16.33 2.55 -0.74
C ALA A 151 15.13 3.20 -0.03
N LEU A 152 14.22 2.42 0.58
CA LEU A 152 13.12 2.97 1.40
C LEU A 152 13.64 3.62 2.68
N LYS A 153 14.64 3.02 3.34
CA LYS A 153 15.28 3.62 4.52
C LYS A 153 16.01 4.92 4.18
N ILE A 154 16.71 4.98 3.05
CA ILE A 154 17.33 6.23 2.59
C ILE A 154 16.25 7.29 2.31
N MET A 155 15.16 6.90 1.64
CA MET A 155 14.04 7.80 1.37
C MET A 155 13.40 8.32 2.66
N SER A 156 13.27 7.50 3.72
CA SER A 156 12.72 7.95 5.00
C SER A 156 13.58 9.01 5.68
N LEU A 157 14.91 8.84 5.66
CA LEU A 157 15.83 9.87 6.14
C LEU A 157 15.75 11.13 5.27
N PHE A 158 15.67 10.97 3.95
CA PHE A 158 15.58 12.10 3.04
C PHE A 158 14.31 12.94 3.24
N VAL A 159 13.14 12.31 3.41
CA VAL A 159 11.90 13.07 3.69
C VAL A 159 11.99 13.83 5.02
N ARG A 160 12.75 13.31 6.00
CA ARG A 160 13.04 14.05 7.24
C ARG A 160 13.94 15.25 6.99
N GLN A 161 14.99 15.09 6.18
CA GLN A 161 15.83 16.20 5.76
C GLN A 161 15.05 17.28 4.98
N ALA A 162 14.01 16.89 4.25
CA ALA A 162 13.06 17.79 3.57
C ALA A 162 12.02 18.44 4.52
N GLY A 163 12.07 18.15 5.83
CA GLY A 163 11.20 18.75 6.85
C GLY A 163 9.82 18.10 7.00
N TYR A 164 9.66 16.82 6.63
CA TYR A 164 8.45 16.04 6.95
C TYR A 164 8.60 15.28 8.29
N SER A 165 7.50 14.73 8.80
CA SER A 165 7.49 13.97 10.06
C SER A 165 8.08 12.55 9.93
N GLY A 166 8.08 12.00 8.71
CA GLY A 166 8.55 10.65 8.40
C GLY A 166 7.88 10.11 7.15
N LEU A 167 8.13 8.83 6.88
CA LEU A 167 7.60 8.08 5.74
C LEU A 167 6.66 6.99 6.24
N LEU A 168 5.43 6.93 5.73
CA LEU A 168 4.52 5.81 5.96
C LEU A 168 4.39 5.02 4.66
N VAL A 169 4.72 3.73 4.70
CA VAL A 169 4.63 2.81 3.55
C VAL A 169 3.43 1.90 3.73
N ASN A 170 2.46 2.02 2.85
CA ASN A 170 1.23 1.23 2.83
C ASN A 170 1.33 0.18 1.71
N LEU A 171 1.27 -1.09 2.06
CA LEU A 171 1.32 -2.20 1.11
C LEU A 171 0.05 -3.02 1.26
N ASP A 172 -0.83 -2.98 0.27
CA ASP A 172 -2.08 -3.74 0.27
C ASP A 172 -1.92 -5.03 -0.56
N GLU A 173 -2.94 -5.88 -0.52
CA GLU A 173 -3.01 -7.08 -1.36
C GLU A 173 -1.84 -8.06 -1.10
N MET A 174 -1.38 -8.14 0.16
CA MET A 174 -0.28 -9.02 0.57
C MET A 174 -0.58 -10.51 0.34
N VAL A 175 -1.86 -10.86 0.18
CA VAL A 175 -2.32 -12.20 -0.23
C VAL A 175 -1.68 -12.65 -1.55
N ASN A 176 -1.22 -11.74 -2.41
CA ASN A 176 -0.48 -12.12 -3.62
C ASN A 176 0.83 -12.87 -3.32
N LEU A 177 1.45 -12.66 -2.15
CA LEU A 177 2.59 -13.48 -1.71
C LEU A 177 2.16 -14.90 -1.33
N TYR A 178 0.98 -15.05 -0.74
CA TYR A 178 0.37 -16.35 -0.43
C TYR A 178 0.07 -17.14 -1.70
N LYS A 179 -0.38 -16.47 -2.76
CA LYS A 179 -0.71 -17.09 -4.06
C LYS A 179 0.51 -17.64 -4.81
N LEU A 180 1.74 -17.29 -4.41
CA LEU A 180 2.95 -17.78 -5.09
C LEU A 180 3.09 -19.30 -5.00
N SER A 181 3.09 -19.97 -6.15
CA SER A 181 3.30 -21.42 -6.25
C SER A 181 4.71 -21.83 -5.82
N ASN A 182 5.72 -21.03 -6.16
CA ASN A 182 7.11 -21.30 -5.81
C ASN A 182 7.37 -21.03 -4.31
N THR A 183 7.59 -22.10 -3.55
CA THR A 183 7.86 -22.05 -2.10
C THR A 183 9.11 -21.25 -1.73
N GLN A 184 10.19 -21.34 -2.52
CA GLN A 184 11.41 -20.59 -2.24
C GLN A 184 11.17 -19.07 -2.40
N ALA A 185 10.49 -18.67 -3.48
CA ALA A 185 10.15 -17.27 -3.70
C ALA A 185 9.24 -16.71 -2.59
N ARG A 186 8.27 -17.51 -2.13
CA ARG A 186 7.39 -17.15 -1.00
C ARG A 186 8.19 -16.97 0.30
N LYS A 187 9.06 -17.93 0.63
CA LYS A 187 9.95 -17.84 1.81
C LYS A 187 10.84 -16.60 1.79
N SER A 188 11.47 -16.27 0.66
CA SER A 188 12.32 -15.07 0.58
C SER A 188 11.53 -13.76 0.76
N ASN A 189 10.26 -13.72 0.33
CA ASN A 189 9.40 -12.57 0.63
C ASN A 189 9.05 -12.50 2.13
N TYR A 190 8.81 -13.64 2.78
CA TYR A 190 8.55 -13.69 4.23
C TYR A 190 9.79 -13.31 5.05
N GLU A 191 10.98 -13.72 4.62
CA GLU A 191 12.25 -13.28 5.18
C GLU A 191 12.43 -11.76 5.06
N GLN A 192 12.02 -11.17 3.93
CA GLN A 192 12.05 -9.72 3.76
C GLN A 192 11.06 -9.00 4.68
N ILE A 193 9.86 -9.54 4.91
CA ILE A 193 8.90 -9.03 5.91
C ILE A 193 9.51 -9.13 7.31
N LEU A 194 10.14 -10.27 7.65
CA LEU A 194 10.80 -10.46 8.93
C LEU A 194 11.94 -9.45 9.14
N ARG A 195 12.73 -9.18 8.10
CA ARG A 195 13.79 -8.17 8.12
C ARG A 195 13.22 -6.77 8.41
N ILE A 196 12.13 -6.39 7.74
CA ILE A 196 11.44 -5.12 7.98
C ILE A 196 10.95 -5.03 9.43
N LEU A 197 10.26 -6.07 9.91
CA LEU A 197 9.73 -6.13 11.26
C LEU A 197 10.83 -6.01 12.33
N ASN A 198 11.92 -6.75 12.17
CA ASN A 198 13.06 -6.71 13.09
C ASN A 198 13.72 -5.33 13.12
N ASP A 199 13.98 -4.72 11.97
CA ASP A 199 14.60 -3.40 11.91
C ASP A 199 13.71 -2.34 12.57
N CYS A 200 12.38 -2.45 12.43
CA CYS A 200 11.44 -1.56 13.11
C CYS A 200 11.48 -1.76 14.63
N LEU A 201 11.46 -3.00 15.11
CA LEU A 201 11.50 -3.31 16.55
C LEU A 201 12.84 -2.95 17.20
N GLN A 202 13.94 -3.05 16.46
CA GLN A 202 15.29 -2.75 16.95
C GLN A 202 15.65 -1.26 16.84
N GLY A 203 14.83 -0.45 16.16
CA GLY A 203 15.10 0.97 15.93
C GLY A 203 16.09 1.26 14.80
N ASN A 204 16.41 0.28 13.96
CA ASN A 204 17.28 0.45 12.79
C ASN A 204 16.53 1.07 11.58
N ALA A 205 15.20 1.05 11.61
CA ALA A 205 14.35 1.67 10.60
C ALA A 205 13.88 3.05 11.08
N GLU A 206 14.72 4.06 10.89
CA GLU A 206 14.43 5.42 11.38
C GLU A 206 13.39 6.16 10.53
N TYR A 207 12.44 6.80 11.21
CA TYR A 207 11.40 7.67 10.65
C TYR A 207 10.56 7.04 9.54
N ILE A 208 10.44 5.71 9.54
CA ILE A 208 9.63 4.94 8.60
C ILE A 208 8.64 4.07 9.38
N GLY A 209 7.41 3.97 8.87
CA GLY A 209 6.40 3.03 9.35
C GLY A 209 5.86 2.20 8.19
N PHE A 210 5.48 0.96 8.47
CA PHE A 210 4.90 0.04 7.49
C PHE A 210 3.50 -0.36 7.91
N LEU A 211 2.54 -0.28 7.00
CA LEU A 211 1.19 -0.83 7.16
C LEU A 211 0.95 -1.86 6.06
N LEU A 212 0.80 -3.12 6.45
CA LEU A 212 0.65 -4.25 5.54
C LEU A 212 -0.81 -4.75 5.62
N GLY A 213 -1.54 -4.68 4.51
CA GLY A 213 -2.90 -5.19 4.36
C GLY A 213 -2.90 -6.59 3.75
N GLY A 214 -3.55 -7.55 4.41
CA GLY A 214 -3.64 -8.92 3.93
C GLY A 214 -4.82 -9.66 4.54
N THR A 215 -5.11 -10.86 4.03
CA THR A 215 -6.23 -11.67 4.50
C THR A 215 -5.88 -12.47 5.75
N PRO A 216 -6.87 -12.92 6.54
CA PRO A 216 -6.63 -13.82 7.66
C PRO A 216 -5.87 -15.09 7.28
N GLU A 217 -6.14 -15.67 6.10
CA GLU A 217 -5.47 -16.88 5.61
C GLU A 217 -4.00 -16.61 5.33
N PHE A 218 -3.67 -15.46 4.73
CA PHE A 218 -2.28 -15.05 4.52
C PHE A 218 -1.50 -14.98 5.84
N LEU A 219 -2.14 -14.55 6.93
CA LEU A 219 -1.50 -14.48 8.24
C LEU A 219 -1.43 -15.86 8.92
N LEU A 220 -2.60 -16.51 9.08
CA LEU A 220 -2.82 -17.59 10.05
C LEU A 220 -2.52 -18.99 9.50
N ASP A 221 -2.48 -19.19 8.18
CA ASP A 221 -2.24 -20.51 7.60
C ASP A 221 -0.84 -21.04 8.02
N PRO A 222 -0.77 -22.18 8.75
CA PRO A 222 0.49 -22.71 9.27
C PRO A 222 1.34 -23.43 8.22
N TYR A 223 0.82 -23.68 7.02
CA TYR A 223 1.53 -24.37 5.94
C TYR A 223 2.01 -23.41 4.85
N LYS A 224 1.24 -22.37 4.55
CA LYS A 224 1.52 -21.46 3.43
C LYS A 224 1.53 -19.97 3.81
N GLY A 225 0.85 -19.58 4.89
CA GLY A 225 0.77 -18.20 5.39
C GLY A 225 2.04 -17.76 6.13
N LEU A 226 2.02 -16.57 6.72
CA LEU A 226 3.14 -16.05 7.51
C LEU A 226 3.45 -16.94 8.72
N TYR A 227 2.42 -17.59 9.30
CA TYR A 227 2.58 -18.53 10.40
C TYR A 227 3.30 -19.82 10.01
N SER A 228 3.47 -20.10 8.71
CA SER A 228 4.35 -21.19 8.26
C SER A 228 5.83 -20.91 8.51
N TYR A 229 6.18 -19.68 8.90
CA TYR A 229 7.54 -19.29 9.25
C TYR A 229 7.59 -18.93 10.74
N GLU A 230 8.15 -19.83 11.54
CA GLU A 230 8.16 -19.76 13.02
C GLU A 230 8.65 -18.41 13.56
N ALA A 231 9.68 -17.84 12.92
CA ALA A 231 10.23 -16.53 13.31
C ALA A 231 9.23 -15.38 13.12
N LEU A 232 8.32 -15.45 12.14
CA LEU A 232 7.23 -14.49 11.99
C LEU A 232 6.08 -14.83 12.92
N GLN A 233 5.70 -16.10 13.02
CA GLN A 233 4.61 -16.56 13.88
C GLN A 233 4.79 -16.05 15.33
N THR A 234 5.97 -16.25 15.90
CA THR A 234 6.28 -15.83 17.28
C THR A 234 6.17 -14.32 17.50
N ARG A 235 6.45 -13.51 16.48
CA ARG A 235 6.40 -12.04 16.56
C ARG A 235 5.02 -11.46 16.25
N LEU A 236 4.21 -12.17 15.47
CA LEU A 236 2.89 -11.74 15.03
C LEU A 236 1.75 -12.39 15.85
N ALA A 237 2.07 -13.36 16.71
CA ALA A 237 1.10 -14.05 17.53
C ALA A 237 0.33 -13.08 18.43
N GLU A 238 -0.96 -13.37 18.58
CA GLU A 238 -1.86 -12.61 19.44
C GLU A 238 -1.45 -12.70 20.92
N ASN A 239 -1.77 -11.65 21.65
CA ASN A 239 -1.61 -11.62 23.10
C ASN A 239 -2.66 -12.53 23.76
N ASN A 240 -2.19 -13.59 24.43
CA ASN A 240 -3.05 -14.57 25.11
C ASN A 240 -3.98 -13.93 26.16
N PHE A 241 -3.53 -12.88 26.87
CA PHE A 241 -4.36 -12.20 27.86
C PHE A 241 -5.48 -11.39 27.19
N ALA A 242 -5.15 -10.69 26.10
CA ALA A 242 -6.14 -9.94 25.33
C ALA A 242 -7.21 -10.88 24.75
N LYS A 243 -6.79 -12.03 24.23
CA LYS A 243 -7.68 -13.09 23.75
C LYS A 243 -8.57 -13.67 24.86
N GLN A 244 -8.04 -13.92 26.05
CA GLN A 244 -8.82 -14.42 27.18
C GLN A 244 -9.82 -13.40 27.71
N ALA A 245 -9.48 -12.11 27.67
CA ALA A 245 -10.33 -11.02 28.12
C ALA A 245 -11.31 -10.51 27.05
N ASP A 246 -11.29 -11.07 25.84
CA ASP A 246 -12.09 -10.64 24.68
C ASP A 246 -11.91 -9.15 24.36
N VAL A 247 -10.66 -8.68 24.38
CA VAL A 247 -10.29 -7.30 24.08
C VAL A 247 -9.25 -7.21 22.96
N ILE A 248 -9.27 -6.11 22.22
CA ILE A 248 -8.31 -5.86 21.14
C ILE A 248 -7.04 -5.23 21.70
N ASP A 249 -5.89 -5.90 21.48
CA ASP A 249 -4.57 -5.35 21.79
C ASP A 249 -4.08 -4.46 20.64
N TYR A 250 -4.37 -3.15 20.75
CA TYR A 250 -3.92 -2.16 19.77
C TYR A 250 -2.40 -1.93 19.74
N SER A 251 -1.64 -2.52 20.68
CA SER A 251 -0.17 -2.46 20.68
C SER A 251 0.46 -3.62 19.90
N SER A 252 -0.34 -4.61 19.50
CA SER A 252 0.10 -5.75 18.69
C SER A 252 0.57 -5.30 17.29
N PRO A 253 1.64 -5.90 16.74
CA PRO A 253 2.07 -5.64 15.36
C PRO A 253 1.07 -6.19 14.32
N ALA A 254 0.21 -7.14 14.69
CA ALA A 254 -0.88 -7.64 13.87
C ALA A 254 -2.22 -7.22 14.49
N LEU A 255 -3.05 -6.51 13.71
CA LEU A 255 -4.38 -6.07 14.11
C LEU A 255 -5.43 -6.79 13.27
N HIS A 256 -6.29 -7.56 13.91
CA HIS A 256 -7.44 -8.18 13.25
C HIS A 256 -8.59 -7.16 13.17
N LEU A 257 -9.13 -6.95 11.97
CA LEU A 257 -10.28 -6.08 11.76
C LEU A 257 -11.54 -6.93 11.87
N ALA A 258 -12.44 -6.55 12.78
CA ALA A 258 -13.74 -7.18 12.89
C ALA A 258 -14.57 -6.94 11.61
N CYS A 259 -15.39 -7.92 11.26
CA CYS A 259 -16.44 -7.75 10.26
C CYS A 259 -17.46 -6.71 10.73
N LEU A 260 -18.22 -6.14 9.79
CA LEU A 260 -19.31 -5.23 10.12
C LEU A 260 -20.39 -5.97 10.90
N SER A 261 -21.02 -5.32 11.87
CA SER A 261 -22.29 -5.81 12.43
C SER A 261 -23.46 -5.54 11.47
N PRO A 262 -24.60 -6.23 11.63
CA PRO A 262 -25.85 -5.89 10.94
C PRO A 262 -26.22 -4.40 11.06
N GLU A 263 -26.04 -3.83 12.25
CA GLU A 263 -26.32 -2.42 12.54
C GLU A 263 -25.35 -1.49 11.81
N GLU A 264 -24.05 -1.82 11.81
CA GLU A 264 -23.04 -1.05 11.07
C GLU A 264 -23.28 -1.10 9.56
N LEU A 265 -23.68 -2.27 9.03
CA LEU A 265 -24.05 -2.40 7.63
C LEU A 265 -25.31 -1.62 7.29
N TYR A 266 -26.31 -1.57 8.17
CA TYR A 266 -27.48 -0.72 7.99
C TYR A 266 -27.10 0.77 7.89
N ILE A 267 -26.21 1.23 8.78
CA ILE A 267 -25.67 2.60 8.72
C ILE A 267 -24.91 2.82 7.40
N LEU A 268 -24.14 1.83 6.93
CA LEU A 268 -23.46 1.89 5.65
C LEU A 268 -24.45 2.06 4.49
N LEU A 269 -25.53 1.28 4.44
CA LEU A 269 -26.56 1.41 3.40
C LEU A 269 -27.23 2.80 3.44
N LYS A 270 -27.48 3.35 4.63
CA LYS A 270 -27.96 4.73 4.79
C LYS A 270 -27.02 5.75 4.15
N ASN A 271 -25.73 5.63 4.45
CA ASN A 271 -24.70 6.52 3.90
C ASN A 271 -24.58 6.36 2.37
N LEU A 272 -24.63 5.13 1.86
CA LEU A 272 -24.59 4.86 0.42
C LEU A 272 -25.79 5.46 -0.31
N ARG A 273 -27.02 5.29 0.23
CA ARG A 273 -28.22 5.93 -0.32
C ARG A 273 -28.08 7.46 -0.32
N HIS A 274 -27.52 8.03 0.74
CA HIS A 274 -27.29 9.48 0.82
C HIS A 274 -26.28 9.98 -0.21
N ILE A 275 -25.19 9.24 -0.41
CA ILE A 275 -24.21 9.53 -1.45
C ILE A 275 -24.85 9.44 -2.84
N TYR A 276 -25.64 8.40 -3.09
CA TYR A 276 -26.37 8.21 -4.35
C TYR A 276 -27.28 9.41 -4.65
N ALA A 277 -27.93 9.94 -3.62
CA ALA A 277 -28.76 11.14 -3.69
C ALA A 277 -27.98 12.47 -3.75
N SER A 278 -26.66 12.43 -3.94
CA SER A 278 -25.77 13.61 -3.96
C SER A 278 -25.88 14.49 -2.70
N GLY A 279 -26.18 13.87 -1.54
CA GLY A 279 -26.33 14.57 -0.26
C GLY A 279 -27.71 15.20 -0.03
N ASP A 280 -28.67 15.03 -0.93
CA ASP A 280 -30.02 15.59 -0.81
C ASP A 280 -31.03 14.52 -0.38
N SER A 281 -31.54 14.64 0.86
CA SER A 281 -32.51 13.68 1.41
C SER A 281 -33.84 13.63 0.65
N THR A 282 -34.18 14.68 -0.11
CA THR A 282 -35.42 14.71 -0.89
C THR A 282 -35.35 13.84 -2.14
N LYS A 283 -34.13 13.45 -2.57
CA LYS A 283 -33.87 12.62 -3.75
C LYS A 283 -33.70 11.14 -3.41
N TYR A 284 -34.06 10.71 -2.20
CA TYR A 284 -33.98 9.31 -1.83
C TYR A 284 -34.96 8.48 -2.66
N LEU A 285 -34.40 7.55 -3.44
CA LEU A 285 -35.16 6.63 -4.28
C LEU A 285 -35.96 5.60 -3.45
N VAL A 286 -35.50 5.31 -2.23
CA VAL A 286 -36.09 4.29 -1.37
C VAL A 286 -36.14 4.72 0.11
N PRO A 287 -37.20 4.35 0.85
CA PRO A 287 -37.37 4.70 2.27
C PRO A 287 -36.48 3.86 3.20
N ASP A 288 -36.40 4.21 4.49
CA ASP A 288 -35.62 3.44 5.48
C ASP A 288 -36.10 1.98 5.62
N ASP A 289 -37.39 1.73 5.44
CA ASP A 289 -37.98 0.39 5.50
C ASP A 289 -37.41 -0.53 4.42
N SER A 290 -37.02 0.00 3.25
CA SER A 290 -36.44 -0.82 2.20
C SER A 290 -35.05 -1.32 2.56
N LEU A 291 -34.27 -0.54 3.33
CA LEU A 291 -32.94 -0.94 3.79
C LEU A 291 -33.07 -2.12 4.76
N THR A 292 -34.00 -2.04 5.70
CA THR A 292 -34.30 -3.12 6.64
C THR A 292 -34.77 -4.37 5.89
N ALA A 293 -35.71 -4.22 4.96
CA ALA A 293 -36.22 -5.33 4.15
C ALA A 293 -35.10 -5.98 3.31
N PHE A 294 -34.21 -5.16 2.73
CA PHE A 294 -33.05 -5.64 1.99
C PHE A 294 -32.11 -6.46 2.87
N LEU A 295 -31.76 -5.99 4.06
CA LEU A 295 -30.90 -6.75 4.98
C LEU A 295 -31.55 -8.06 5.44
N ILE A 296 -32.87 -8.06 5.70
CA ILE A 296 -33.60 -9.30 6.04
C ILE A 296 -33.52 -10.29 4.88
N HIS A 297 -33.73 -9.83 3.64
CA HIS A 297 -33.62 -10.66 2.45
C HIS A 297 -32.21 -11.24 2.28
N CYS A 298 -31.16 -10.42 2.46
CA CYS A 298 -29.78 -10.87 2.43
C CYS A 298 -29.50 -11.94 3.50
N ASN A 299 -29.96 -11.72 4.73
CA ASN A 299 -29.81 -12.68 5.82
C ASN A 299 -30.51 -14.01 5.52
N GLN A 300 -31.69 -13.97 4.89
CA GLN A 300 -32.42 -15.19 4.49
C GLN A 300 -31.75 -15.92 3.32
N THR A 301 -31.06 -15.20 2.43
CA THR A 301 -30.46 -15.75 1.20
C THR A 301 -29.05 -16.31 1.44
N ILE A 302 -28.20 -15.57 2.15
CA ILE A 302 -26.77 -15.88 2.33
C ILE A 302 -26.34 -15.95 3.80
N GLY A 303 -27.27 -15.94 4.76
CA GLY A 303 -26.97 -16.06 6.19
C GLY A 303 -26.01 -14.97 6.67
N GLU A 304 -25.11 -15.28 7.61
CA GLU A 304 -24.17 -14.30 8.17
C GLU A 304 -23.16 -13.71 7.15
N ALA A 305 -23.04 -14.29 5.96
CA ALA A 305 -22.10 -13.80 4.94
C ALA A 305 -22.40 -12.35 4.52
N TYR A 306 -23.67 -11.90 4.58
CA TYR A 306 -24.02 -10.57 4.07
C TYR A 306 -23.32 -9.41 4.79
N PHE A 307 -22.94 -9.59 6.05
CA PHE A 307 -22.21 -8.60 6.85
C PHE A 307 -20.72 -8.93 7.04
N LYS A 308 -20.32 -10.20 6.89
CA LYS A 308 -18.92 -10.62 6.97
C LYS A 308 -18.14 -10.29 5.71
N THR A 309 -18.75 -10.48 4.54
CA THR A 309 -18.18 -10.18 3.22
C THR A 309 -19.15 -9.26 2.46
N PRO A 310 -19.23 -7.97 2.86
CA PRO A 310 -20.34 -7.12 2.46
C PRO A 310 -20.22 -6.61 1.02
N ARG A 311 -19.18 -6.96 0.24
CA ARG A 311 -18.96 -6.39 -1.10
C ARG A 311 -20.12 -6.73 -2.02
N ASN A 312 -20.54 -8.00 -2.06
CA ASN A 312 -21.69 -8.44 -2.87
C ASN A 312 -22.99 -7.79 -2.39
N THR A 313 -23.20 -7.69 -1.08
CA THR A 313 -24.36 -7.03 -0.48
C THR A 313 -24.45 -5.55 -0.87
N ILE A 314 -23.32 -4.83 -0.77
CA ILE A 314 -23.20 -3.41 -1.13
C ILE A 314 -23.46 -3.22 -2.63
N LYS A 315 -22.86 -4.07 -3.47
CA LYS A 315 -23.05 -4.02 -4.92
C LYS A 315 -24.51 -4.25 -5.30
N ALA A 316 -25.13 -5.31 -4.77
CA ALA A 316 -26.53 -5.62 -5.03
C ALA A 316 -27.47 -4.47 -4.62
N PHE A 317 -27.17 -3.78 -3.52
CA PHE A 317 -27.93 -2.61 -3.10
C PHE A 317 -27.78 -1.44 -4.08
N LEU A 318 -26.57 -1.13 -4.53
CA LEU A 318 -26.33 -0.06 -5.51
C LEU A 318 -26.92 -0.37 -6.88
N ASP A 319 -26.87 -1.64 -7.31
CA ASP A 319 -27.51 -2.11 -8.54
C ASP A 319 -29.03 -1.93 -8.45
N MET A 320 -29.64 -2.27 -7.31
CA MET A 320 -31.06 -2.01 -7.06
C MET A 320 -31.40 -0.52 -7.17
N LEU A 321 -30.63 0.37 -6.53
CA LEU A 321 -30.84 1.82 -6.64
C LEU A 321 -30.75 2.31 -8.09
N THR A 322 -29.79 1.78 -8.85
CA THR A 322 -29.59 2.12 -10.26
C THR A 322 -30.76 1.71 -11.14
N VAL A 323 -31.34 0.53 -10.90
CA VAL A 323 -32.54 0.10 -11.62
C VAL A 323 -33.73 1.00 -11.31
N ILE A 324 -33.94 1.37 -10.04
CA ILE A 324 -35.04 2.25 -9.63
C ILE A 324 -34.90 3.65 -10.22
N GLU A 325 -33.67 4.18 -10.29
CA GLU A 325 -33.41 5.49 -10.91
C GLU A 325 -33.78 5.50 -12.40
N GLN A 326 -33.43 4.43 -13.13
CA GLN A 326 -33.69 4.30 -14.57
C GLN A 326 -35.16 3.96 -14.88
N HIS A 327 -35.82 3.25 -13.96
CA HIS A 327 -37.19 2.73 -14.12
C HIS A 327 -38.04 3.06 -12.89
N PRO A 328 -38.52 4.31 -12.75
CA PRO A 328 -39.30 4.75 -11.58
C PRO A 328 -40.64 4.00 -11.39
N GLU A 329 -41.12 3.31 -12.42
CA GLU A 329 -42.30 2.46 -12.39
C GLU A 329 -42.10 1.15 -11.62
N ILE A 330 -40.84 0.71 -11.44
CA ILE A 330 -40.51 -0.53 -10.74
C ILE A 330 -40.42 -0.24 -9.25
N SER A 331 -41.21 -0.98 -8.46
CA SER A 331 -41.16 -0.87 -7.00
C SER A 331 -39.96 -1.64 -6.42
N TRP A 332 -39.35 -1.11 -5.35
CA TRP A 332 -38.22 -1.78 -4.69
C TRP A 332 -38.61 -3.14 -4.09
N GLN A 333 -39.89 -3.34 -3.73
CA GLN A 333 -40.42 -4.62 -3.25
C GLN A 333 -40.31 -5.71 -4.34
N GLN A 334 -40.65 -5.38 -5.58
CA GLN A 334 -40.56 -6.32 -6.72
C GLN A 334 -39.10 -6.71 -7.00
N LEU A 335 -38.18 -5.76 -6.90
CA LEU A 335 -36.75 -6.03 -7.10
C LEU A 335 -36.19 -6.96 -6.03
N LEU A 336 -36.56 -6.75 -4.76
CA LEU A 336 -36.16 -7.62 -3.65
C LEU A 336 -36.59 -9.07 -3.87
N GLU A 337 -37.84 -9.32 -4.27
CA GLU A 337 -38.35 -10.67 -4.51
C GLU A 337 -37.57 -11.41 -5.61
N SER A 338 -37.07 -10.67 -6.61
CA SER A 338 -36.28 -11.21 -7.71
C SER A 338 -34.77 -11.29 -7.44
N LEU A 339 -34.30 -10.70 -6.34
CA LEU A 339 -32.89 -10.50 -6.05
C LEU A 339 -32.23 -11.82 -5.66
N LYS A 340 -31.34 -12.30 -6.51
CA LYS A 340 -30.43 -13.41 -6.19
C LYS A 340 -29.08 -12.83 -5.79
N ILE A 341 -28.74 -12.96 -4.52
CA ILE A 341 -27.41 -12.61 -4.01
C ILE A 341 -26.63 -13.91 -3.86
N GLU A 342 -25.47 -13.95 -4.48
CA GLU A 342 -24.53 -15.05 -4.31
C GLU A 342 -23.60 -14.75 -3.14
N GLU A 343 -23.32 -15.78 -2.35
CA GLU A 343 -22.32 -15.72 -1.28
C GLU A 343 -20.96 -15.34 -1.87
N GLU A 344 -20.31 -14.32 -1.31
CA GLU A 344 -18.97 -13.92 -1.74
C GLU A 344 -17.98 -15.01 -1.33
N LYS A 345 -17.49 -15.76 -2.32
CA LYS A 345 -16.32 -16.62 -2.15
C LYS A 345 -15.08 -15.74 -2.25
N ASN A 346 -14.08 -15.98 -1.41
CA ASN A 346 -12.79 -15.30 -1.47
C ASN A 346 -12.14 -15.55 -2.85
N SER A 347 -12.35 -14.62 -3.80
CA SER A 347 -11.83 -14.68 -5.18
C SER A 347 -10.30 -14.70 -5.23
N ASP A 348 -9.66 -14.26 -4.15
CA ASP A 348 -8.22 -14.33 -3.96
C ASP A 348 -7.68 -15.75 -3.72
N MET A 349 -8.53 -16.77 -3.79
CA MET A 349 -8.15 -18.16 -3.53
C MET A 349 -8.47 -19.13 -4.66
N GLU A 350 -9.03 -18.69 -5.79
CA GLU A 350 -9.17 -19.57 -6.96
C GLU A 350 -7.80 -19.82 -7.59
N ILE A 351 -7.14 -20.88 -7.10
CA ILE A 351 -6.09 -21.56 -7.82
C ILE A 351 -6.81 -22.38 -8.88
N GLU A 352 -6.88 -21.89 -10.13
CA GLU A 352 -7.02 -22.80 -11.26
C GLU A 352 -5.78 -23.70 -11.23
N ILE A 353 -5.93 -24.88 -10.63
CA ILE A 353 -5.00 -25.97 -10.83
C ILE A 353 -5.26 -26.43 -12.27
N GLU A 354 -4.57 -25.84 -13.24
CA GLU A 354 -4.33 -26.53 -14.50
C GLU A 354 -3.55 -27.81 -14.12
N ASN A 355 -4.28 -28.92 -14.00
CA ASN A 355 -3.69 -30.25 -13.99
C ASN A 355 -3.05 -30.44 -15.38
N ASP A 356 -1.80 -30.04 -15.52
CA ASP A 356 -0.97 -30.44 -16.66
C ASP A 356 -0.55 -31.91 -16.46
N ASP A 357 -1.55 -32.80 -16.47
CA ASP A 357 -1.41 -34.25 -16.55
C ASP A 357 -1.13 -34.69 -18.01
N ASN A 358 -0.16 -34.04 -18.66
CA ASN A 358 0.36 -34.44 -19.98
C ASN A 358 1.85 -34.79 -19.95
N LEU A 359 2.30 -35.44 -18.88
CA LEU A 359 3.57 -36.17 -18.84
C LEU A 359 3.31 -37.68 -18.69
N THR A 360 2.63 -38.26 -19.67
CA THR A 360 2.67 -39.72 -19.89
C THR A 360 3.77 -40.08 -20.89
N ASP A 361 4.64 -40.97 -20.42
CA ASP A 361 5.45 -41.95 -21.15
C ASP A 361 6.64 -41.50 -22.00
N PHE A 362 7.82 -41.48 -21.38
CA PHE A 362 8.99 -42.08 -21.99
C PHE A 362 9.42 -43.31 -21.19
N ARG A 363 9.20 -44.50 -21.77
CA ARG A 363 9.86 -45.75 -21.34
C ARG A 363 11.25 -45.82 -21.98
N LEU A 364 12.20 -46.12 -21.10
CA LEU A 364 13.61 -46.56 -21.26
C LEU A 364 14.19 -46.66 -22.67
#